data_AF-A0A9X1X696-F1
#
_entry.id   AF-A0A9X1X696-F1
#
_cell.length_a   1.000
_cell.length_b   1.000
_cell.length_c   1.000
_cell.angle_alpha   90.00
_cell.angle_beta   90.00
_cell.angle_gamma   90.00
#
_symmetry.space_group_name_H-M   'P 1'
#
loop_
_entity.id
_entity.type
_entity.pdbx_description
1 polymer ?
#
loop_
_entity_poly.entity_id
_entity_poly.type
_entity_poly.pdbx_seq_one_letter_code
_entity_poly.pdbx_strand_id
1 'polypeptide(L)'
;MRNLLIGLKILFMMCLAFPAHAQKAYDVFTYKAMISGTIARLELADGYLLASKVTLHSRSGDKIYAPTANEPNAAGELKFDLVKGTGHYKDDKGSWLLLKGLKPEGNSNKISAVFWNRKMQKAIVFREVN
;
A
#
# COMPACT_ATOMS: atom_id res chain seq x y z
N MET A 1 17.32 54.29 6.58
CA MET A 1 16.81 53.44 5.47
C MET A 1 17.69 52.23 5.15
N ARG A 2 19.03 52.31 5.29
CA ARG A 2 19.97 51.20 4.96
C ARG A 2 19.82 49.92 5.81
N ASN A 3 19.38 50.05 7.08
CA ASN A 3 19.25 48.93 8.01
C ASN A 3 17.95 48.11 7.81
N LEU A 4 16.92 48.70 7.21
CA LEU A 4 15.65 48.01 6.92
C LEU A 4 15.82 46.96 5.80
N LEU A 5 16.65 47.30 4.80
CA LEU A 5 16.96 46.43 3.66
C LEU A 5 17.81 45.20 4.06
N ILE A 6 18.64 45.32 5.09
CA ILE A 6 19.47 44.20 5.59
C ILE A 6 18.61 43.22 6.38
N GLY A 7 17.70 43.72 7.23
CA GLY A 7 16.75 42.87 7.95
C GLY A 7 15.83 42.08 7.02
N LEU A 8 15.37 42.72 5.94
CA LEU A 8 14.50 42.07 4.93
C LEU A 8 15.23 40.94 4.18
N LYS A 9 16.52 41.11 3.87
CA LYS A 9 17.32 40.06 3.22
C LYS A 9 17.54 38.83 4.10
N ILE A 10 17.74 39.02 5.40
CA ILE A 10 17.93 37.91 6.35
C ILE A 10 16.61 37.14 6.53
N LEU A 11 15.48 37.84 6.61
CA LEU A 11 14.15 37.22 6.70
C LEU A 11 13.80 36.42 5.45
N PHE A 12 14.12 36.94 4.26
CA PHE A 12 13.86 36.26 2.98
C PHE A 12 14.73 35.00 2.81
N MET A 13 15.95 35.01 3.34
CA MET A 13 16.87 33.86 3.25
C MET A 13 16.48 32.71 4.21
N MET A 14 15.83 33.01 5.34
CA MET A 14 15.29 31.98 6.25
C MET A 14 14.04 31.28 5.72
N CYS A 15 13.23 31.92 4.88
CA CYS A 15 12.01 31.30 4.33
C CYS A 15 12.25 30.27 3.22
N LEU A 16 13.43 30.27 2.57
CA LEU A 16 13.73 29.38 1.44
C LEU A 16 14.31 28.02 1.85
N ALA A 17 14.60 27.80 3.13
CA ALA A 17 15.34 26.62 3.61
C ALA A 17 14.47 25.42 4.02
N PHE A 18 13.15 25.55 3.97
CA PHE A 18 12.26 24.44 4.28
C PHE A 18 11.65 23.93 2.98
N PRO A 19 12.17 22.85 2.37
CA PRO A 19 11.39 22.12 1.39
C PRO A 19 10.14 21.66 2.12
N ALA A 20 9.01 22.33 1.85
CA ALA A 20 7.71 21.82 2.23
C ALA A 20 7.53 20.51 1.46
N HIS A 21 7.89 19.40 2.08
CA HIS A 21 7.52 18.09 1.60
C HIS A 21 6.00 18.01 1.69
N ALA A 22 5.33 18.33 0.59
CA ALA A 22 3.90 18.08 0.45
C ALA A 22 3.68 16.57 0.57
N GLN A 23 3.35 16.12 1.77
CA GLN A 23 2.95 14.74 2.02
C GLN A 23 1.59 14.59 1.35
N LYS A 24 1.54 13.89 0.21
CA LYS A 24 0.31 13.62 -0.51
C LYS A 24 -0.62 12.89 0.47
N ALA A 25 -1.68 13.56 0.92
CA ALA A 25 -2.71 12.93 1.72
C ALA A 25 -3.49 11.99 0.80
N TYR A 26 -3.63 10.74 1.22
CA TYR A 26 -4.46 9.73 0.56
C TYR A 26 -5.31 9.07 1.62
N ASP A 27 -6.53 8.73 1.25
CA ASP A 27 -7.39 7.93 2.10
C ASP A 27 -6.95 6.46 2.06
N VAL A 28 -7.02 5.79 3.20
CA VAL A 28 -6.64 4.37 3.31
C VAL A 28 -7.83 3.56 3.72
N PHE A 29 -8.26 2.67 2.83
CA PHE A 29 -9.33 1.71 3.08
C PHE A 29 -8.73 0.41 3.61
N THR A 30 -9.18 -0.03 4.78
CA THR A 30 -8.68 -1.26 5.39
C THR A 30 -9.66 -2.40 5.15
N TYR A 31 -9.14 -3.51 4.65
CA TYR A 31 -9.88 -4.74 4.46
C TYR A 31 -9.22 -5.92 5.17
N LYS A 32 -10.01 -6.92 5.52
CA LYS A 32 -9.55 -8.17 6.11
C LYS A 32 -10.06 -9.38 5.34
N ALA A 33 -9.24 -10.42 5.29
CA ALA A 33 -9.60 -11.74 4.83
C ALA A 33 -8.88 -12.82 5.67
N MET A 34 -9.23 -14.08 5.43
CA MET A 34 -8.53 -15.22 6.01
C MET A 34 -8.02 -16.14 4.91
N ILE A 35 -6.73 -16.47 4.95
CA ILE A 35 -6.07 -17.37 4.00
C ILE A 35 -5.53 -18.57 4.77
N SER A 36 -6.24 -19.69 4.71
CA SER A 36 -5.80 -20.94 5.35
C SER A 36 -5.43 -20.76 6.83
N GLY A 37 -6.28 -20.06 7.59
CA GLY A 37 -6.07 -19.77 9.02
C GLY A 37 -5.14 -18.59 9.31
N THR A 38 -4.56 -17.95 8.29
CA THR A 38 -3.73 -16.74 8.43
C THR A 38 -4.57 -15.50 8.19
N ILE A 39 -4.42 -14.47 9.03
CA ILE A 39 -5.12 -13.20 8.84
C ILE A 39 -4.42 -12.42 7.73
N ALA A 40 -5.20 -12.00 6.73
CA ALA A 40 -4.76 -11.11 5.68
C ALA A 40 -5.37 -9.73 5.89
N ARG A 41 -4.55 -8.68 5.95
CA ARG A 41 -4.97 -7.29 5.99
C ARG A 41 -4.54 -6.60 4.71
N LEU A 42 -5.48 -6.01 3.98
CA LEU A 42 -5.22 -5.15 2.84
C LEU A 42 -5.44 -3.70 3.28
N GLU A 43 -4.44 -2.85 3.05
CA GLU A 43 -4.57 -1.40 3.13
C GLU A 43 -4.48 -0.87 1.71
N LEU A 44 -5.58 -0.31 1.20
CA LEU A 44 -5.68 0.22 -0.14
C LEU A 44 -5.65 1.75 -0.06
N ALA A 45 -4.63 2.36 -0.66
CA ALA A 45 -4.46 3.80 -0.69
C ALA A 45 -5.14 4.40 -1.94
N ASP A 46 -6.18 5.19 -1.72
CA ASP A 46 -6.92 5.83 -2.80
C ASP A 46 -6.12 7.00 -3.41
N GLY A 47 -6.12 7.11 -4.74
CA GLY A 47 -5.32 8.10 -5.48
C GLY A 47 -3.78 7.93 -5.41
N TYR A 48 -3.27 6.93 -4.69
CA TYR A 48 -1.85 6.57 -4.68
C TYR A 48 -1.64 5.08 -4.37
N LEU A 49 -2.01 4.22 -5.32
CA LEU A 49 -2.03 2.77 -5.10
C LEU A 49 -0.69 2.19 -4.70
N LEU A 50 0.46 2.80 -5.07
CA LEU A 50 1.79 2.36 -4.63
C LEU A 50 1.99 2.37 -3.10
N ALA A 51 1.22 3.16 -2.36
CA ALA A 51 1.22 3.13 -0.89
C ALA A 51 0.39 1.99 -0.29
N SER A 52 -0.34 1.24 -1.13
CA SER A 52 -1.13 0.09 -0.69
C SER A 52 -0.22 -1.06 -0.25
N LYS A 53 -0.73 -1.93 0.63
CA LYS A 53 -0.02 -3.15 1.02
C LYS A 53 -0.97 -4.25 1.44
N VAL A 54 -0.54 -5.49 1.28
CA VAL A 54 -1.17 -6.65 1.92
C VAL A 54 -0.22 -7.20 2.96
N THR A 55 -0.71 -7.43 4.18
CA THR A 55 0.02 -8.10 5.25
C THR A 55 -0.65 -9.41 5.59
N LEU A 56 0.09 -10.51 5.52
CA LEU A 56 -0.30 -11.81 6.06
C LEU A 56 0.37 -12.00 7.41
N HIS A 57 -0.42 -11.97 8.48
CA HIS A 57 0.07 -12.14 9.84
C HIS A 57 -0.22 -13.57 10.32
N SER A 58 0.84 -14.30 10.69
CA SER A 58 0.75 -15.64 11.28
C SER A 58 1.63 -15.73 12.53
N ARG A 59 1.45 -16.79 13.32
CA ARG A 59 2.33 -17.09 14.47
C ARG A 59 3.80 -17.26 14.08
N SER A 60 4.07 -17.64 12.83
CA SER A 60 5.42 -17.90 12.33
C SER A 60 6.11 -16.63 11.79
N GLY A 61 5.39 -15.51 11.69
CA GLY A 61 5.87 -14.24 11.19
C GLY A 61 4.91 -13.57 10.21
N ASP A 62 5.38 -12.49 9.62
CA ASP A 62 4.63 -11.66 8.68
C ASP A 62 5.14 -11.83 7.26
N LYS A 63 4.23 -11.68 6.29
CA LYS A 63 4.56 -11.42 4.90
C LYS A 63 3.91 -10.13 4.45
N ILE A 64 4.70 -9.23 3.90
CA ILE A 64 4.28 -7.94 3.39
C ILE A 64 4.40 -7.97 1.87
N TYR A 65 3.30 -7.66 1.21
CA TYR A 65 3.20 -7.57 -0.23
C TYR A 65 2.94 -6.12 -0.62
N ALA A 66 3.62 -5.67 -1.67
CA ALA A 66 3.47 -4.33 -2.22
C ALA A 66 3.00 -4.41 -3.67
N PRO A 67 2.23 -3.43 -4.14
CA PRO A 67 1.75 -3.36 -5.52
C PRO A 67 2.93 -3.22 -6.49
N THR A 68 2.75 -3.80 -7.66
CA THR A 68 3.73 -3.77 -8.75
C THR A 68 3.56 -2.58 -9.68
N ALA A 69 2.42 -1.89 -9.61
CA ALA A 69 2.08 -0.75 -10.45
C ALA A 69 1.27 0.28 -9.66
N ASN A 70 1.25 1.53 -10.14
CA ASN A 70 0.46 2.60 -9.54
C ASN A 70 -1.02 2.61 -9.99
N GLU A 71 -1.37 1.78 -10.96
CA GLU A 71 -2.72 1.69 -11.54
C GLU A 71 -3.06 0.22 -11.83
N PRO A 72 -4.34 -0.18 -11.73
CA PRO A 72 -4.78 -1.50 -12.20
C PRO A 72 -4.63 -1.61 -13.73
N ASN A 73 -4.52 -2.83 -14.24
CA ASN A 73 -4.54 -3.09 -15.68
C ASN A 73 -5.94 -2.82 -16.28
N ALA A 74 -6.08 -2.98 -17.61
CA ALA A 74 -7.35 -2.79 -18.31
C ALA A 74 -8.50 -3.71 -17.82
N ALA A 75 -8.18 -4.81 -17.15
CA ALA A 75 -9.14 -5.72 -16.53
C ALA A 75 -9.48 -5.37 -15.08
N GLY A 76 -8.97 -4.25 -14.56
CA GLY A 76 -9.14 -3.84 -13.16
C GLY A 76 -8.38 -4.73 -12.18
N GLU A 77 -7.24 -5.28 -12.59
CA GLU A 77 -6.41 -6.14 -11.75
C GLU A 77 -5.12 -5.45 -11.33
N LEU A 78 -4.71 -5.67 -10.07
CA LEU A 78 -3.47 -5.14 -9.52
C LEU A 78 -2.70 -6.25 -8.81
N LYS A 79 -1.47 -6.51 -9.28
CA LYS A 79 -0.58 -7.52 -8.70
C LYS A 79 0.25 -6.94 -7.57
N PHE A 80 0.36 -7.71 -6.50
CA PHE A 80 1.15 -7.45 -5.32
C PHE A 80 2.20 -8.54 -5.15
N ASP A 81 3.47 -8.18 -5.12
CA ASP A 81 4.58 -9.12 -4.93
C ASP A 81 5.08 -9.09 -3.49
N LEU A 82 5.55 -10.23 -3.00
CA LEU A 82 6.17 -10.33 -1.69
C LEU A 82 7.44 -9.47 -1.65
N VAL A 83 7.45 -8.45 -0.79
CA VAL A 83 8.61 -7.55 -0.62
C VAL A 83 9.36 -7.80 0.68
N LYS A 84 8.69 -8.37 1.69
CA LYS A 84 9.30 -8.63 2.98
C LYS A 84 8.64 -9.81 3.69
N GLY A 85 9.46 -10.70 4.23
CA GLY A 85 9.05 -11.73 5.17
C GLY A 85 9.76 -11.56 6.52
N THR A 86 9.11 -11.95 7.62
CA THR A 86 9.71 -12.01 8.95
C THR A 86 9.58 -13.42 9.54
N GLY A 87 10.30 -13.71 10.63
CA GLY A 87 10.31 -15.03 11.26
C GLY A 87 10.68 -16.15 10.27
N HIS A 88 9.83 -17.16 10.16
CA HIS A 88 10.04 -18.32 9.26
C HIS A 88 9.85 -17.97 7.77
N TYR A 89 9.40 -16.76 7.44
CA TYR A 89 9.17 -16.32 6.07
C TYR A 89 10.26 -15.44 5.50
N LYS A 90 11.36 -15.18 6.24
CA LYS A 90 12.47 -14.31 5.78
C LYS A 90 13.01 -14.70 4.41
N ASP A 91 13.10 -16.00 4.14
CA ASP A 91 13.64 -16.54 2.88
C ASP A 91 12.55 -16.92 1.88
N ASP A 92 11.27 -16.66 2.19
CA ASP A 92 10.21 -16.94 1.24
C ASP A 92 10.25 -15.96 0.08
N LYS A 93 10.14 -16.47 -1.14
CA LYS A 93 10.21 -15.71 -2.39
C LYS A 93 9.16 -16.24 -3.37
N GLY A 94 8.69 -15.38 -4.26
CA GLY A 94 7.84 -15.78 -5.39
C GLY A 94 6.39 -16.11 -5.03
N SER A 95 5.90 -15.69 -3.85
CA SER A 95 4.46 -15.60 -3.61
C SER A 95 3.94 -14.23 -4.03
N TRP A 96 2.69 -14.18 -4.48
CA TRP A 96 2.04 -12.94 -4.93
C TRP A 96 0.53 -12.97 -4.66
N LEU A 97 -0.08 -11.79 -4.67
CA LEU A 97 -1.53 -11.61 -4.71
C LEU A 97 -1.93 -10.84 -5.97
N LEU A 98 -3.06 -11.18 -6.55
CA LEU A 98 -3.68 -10.43 -7.64
C LEU A 98 -5.05 -9.96 -7.17
N LEU A 99 -5.19 -8.66 -6.88
CA LEU A 99 -6.49 -8.06 -6.64
C LEU A 99 -7.23 -7.97 -7.97
N LYS A 100 -8.54 -8.19 -7.94
CA LYS A 100 -9.43 -8.16 -9.11
C LYS A 100 -10.61 -7.24 -8.87
N GLY A 101 -11.10 -6.63 -9.95
CA GLY A 101 -12.30 -5.81 -9.93
C GLY A 101 -12.09 -4.47 -9.23
N LEU A 102 -10.86 -3.96 -9.21
CA LEU A 102 -10.60 -2.59 -8.80
C LEU A 102 -11.19 -1.67 -9.87
N LYS A 103 -12.17 -0.86 -9.47
CA LYS A 103 -12.77 0.15 -10.34
C LYS A 103 -12.17 1.52 -9.98
N PRO A 104 -11.95 2.40 -10.97
CA PRO A 104 -11.53 3.78 -10.70
C PRO A 104 -12.59 4.57 -9.92
N GLU A 105 -13.85 4.15 -10.02
CA GLU A 105 -15.00 4.86 -9.48
C GLU A 105 -15.67 4.04 -8.38
N GLY A 106 -15.32 4.35 -7.14
CA GLY A 106 -15.99 3.85 -5.94
C GLY A 106 -15.30 2.68 -5.25
N ASN A 107 -15.19 2.79 -3.93
CA ASN A 107 -14.70 1.72 -3.08
C ASN A 107 -15.81 0.69 -2.86
N SER A 108 -15.54 -0.55 -3.28
CA SER A 108 -16.39 -1.68 -2.97
C SER A 108 -16.12 -2.14 -1.54
N ASN A 109 -17.16 -2.51 -0.80
CA ASN A 109 -17.05 -3.13 0.52
C ASN A 109 -16.33 -4.50 0.49
N LYS A 110 -16.10 -5.04 -0.72
CA LYS A 110 -15.43 -6.30 -0.97
C LYS A 110 -14.43 -6.18 -2.11
N ILE A 111 -13.26 -6.76 -1.92
CA ILE A 111 -12.22 -6.86 -2.96
C ILE A 111 -11.89 -8.33 -3.16
N SER A 112 -12.03 -8.81 -4.40
CA SER A 112 -11.64 -10.17 -4.74
C SER A 112 -10.15 -10.23 -5.02
N ALA A 113 -9.51 -11.34 -4.65
CA ALA A 113 -8.10 -11.56 -4.89
C ALA A 113 -7.79 -13.03 -5.18
N VAL A 114 -6.68 -13.27 -5.86
CA VAL A 114 -6.07 -14.59 -5.98
C VAL A 114 -4.71 -14.56 -5.31
N PHE A 115 -4.45 -15.48 -4.38
CA PHE A 115 -3.15 -15.67 -3.77
C PHE A 115 -2.45 -16.88 -4.37
N TRP A 116 -1.15 -16.74 -4.65
CA TRP A 116 -0.28 -17.82 -5.09
C TRP A 116 0.92 -17.94 -4.16
N ASN A 117 1.23 -19.16 -3.72
CA ASN A 117 2.39 -19.45 -2.86
C ASN A 117 3.38 -20.45 -3.48
N ARG A 118 3.47 -20.50 -4.81
CA ARG A 118 4.23 -21.48 -5.61
C ARG A 118 3.69 -22.93 -5.57
N LYS A 119 2.87 -23.28 -4.58
CA LYS A 119 2.28 -24.62 -4.44
C LYS A 119 0.79 -24.64 -4.78
N MET A 120 0.06 -23.58 -4.43
CA MET A 120 -1.39 -23.49 -4.61
C MET A 120 -1.84 -22.08 -4.98
N GLN A 121 -2.90 -21.99 -5.79
CA GLN A 121 -3.70 -20.78 -5.99
C GLN A 121 -4.93 -20.85 -5.09
N LYS A 122 -5.29 -19.73 -4.46
CA LYS A 122 -6.48 -19.63 -3.63
C LYS A 122 -7.21 -18.32 -3.89
N ALA A 123 -8.50 -18.42 -4.20
CA ALA A 123 -9.38 -17.28 -4.26
C ALA A 123 -9.67 -16.76 -2.84
N ILE A 124 -9.67 -15.43 -2.70
CA ILE A 124 -9.82 -14.73 -1.43
C ILE A 124 -10.78 -13.56 -1.66
N VAL A 125 -11.59 -13.25 -0.66
CA VAL A 125 -12.42 -12.05 -0.66
C VAL A 125 -12.08 -11.25 0.59
N PHE A 126 -11.47 -10.09 0.37
CA PHE A 126 -11.26 -9.06 1.36
C PHE A 126 -12.58 -8.34 1.62
N ARG A 127 -12.89 -8.10 2.90
CA ARG A 127 -14.06 -7.34 3.35
C ARG A 127 -13.59 -6.12 4.11
N GLU A 128 -14.23 -4.99 3.84
CA GLU A 128 -13.91 -3.73 4.49
C GLU A 128 -14.12 -3.83 6.00
N VAL A 129 -13.24 -3.15 6.74
CA VAL A 129 -13.29 -3.05 8.20
C VAL A 129 -13.59 -1.59 8.50
N ASN A 130 -14.83 -1.33 8.93
CA ASN A 130 -15.21 -0.05 9.53
C ASN A 130 -14.48 0.17 10.86
#